data_AF-A0A842HHC2-F1
#
_entry.id   AF-A0A842HHC2-F1
#
_cell.length_a   1.000
_cell.length_b   1.000
_cell.length_c   1.000
_cell.angle_alpha   90.00
_cell.angle_beta   90.00
_cell.angle_gamma   90.00
#
_symmetry.space_group_name_H-M   'P 1'
#
loop_
_entity.id
_entity.type
_entity.pdbx_description
1 polymer ?
#
loop_
_entity_poly.entity_id
_entity_poly.type
_entity_poly.pdbx_seq_one_letter_code
_entity_poly.pdbx_strand_id
1 'polypeptide(L)'
;MPRILVCQSWSRPRLRHTGEQAPALTPEIWQTWAGVIKGLYKLSNTGRWEPAVKLSLDARQQFDDSHNTYCDSFDIRPEGDSFEARKVEQAMRIALVLHAIDCPDNPAQHPLSGRTAQTALALATYYGQAARQHQESARQRQDEDSIQRIMATASSYGTETPEGVTVAIREIKRRNSLTQEQLNALALRYPDSIMITTRQPGPEGGRASPVLLIKGNCINSPQ
;
A
#
# COMPACT_ATOMS: atom_id res chain seq x y z
N MET A 1 -19.15 12.79 9.79
CA MET A 1 -18.82 11.93 8.63
C MET A 1 -17.47 11.30 8.89
N PRO A 2 -17.33 9.97 8.87
CA PRO A 2 -16.00 9.41 8.84
C PRO A 2 -15.32 10.00 7.61
N ARG A 3 -14.21 10.67 7.86
CA ARG A 3 -13.21 10.87 6.83
C ARG A 3 -12.68 9.48 6.55
N ILE A 4 -13.41 8.71 5.73
CA ILE A 4 -12.74 7.74 4.90
C ILE A 4 -11.91 8.65 4.02
N LEU A 5 -10.64 8.85 4.40
CA LEU A 5 -9.63 9.18 3.44
C LEU A 5 -9.57 7.96 2.54
N VAL A 6 -10.52 7.87 1.60
CA VAL A 6 -10.30 7.20 0.35
C VAL A 6 -9.22 8.05 -0.27
N CYS A 7 -7.97 7.81 0.13
CA CYS A 7 -6.84 8.15 -0.72
C CYS A 7 -7.21 7.48 -2.02
N GLN A 8 -7.44 8.29 -3.04
CA GLN A 8 -7.69 7.83 -4.39
C GLN A 8 -6.56 6.85 -4.71
N SER A 9 -6.91 5.57 -4.68
CA SER A 9 -6.20 4.49 -5.36
C SER A 9 -5.93 4.99 -6.76
N TRP A 10 -4.71 4.82 -7.26
CA TRP A 10 -4.24 5.44 -8.50
C TRP A 10 -5.03 5.03 -9.76
N SER A 11 -6.26 5.49 -9.95
CA SER A 11 -6.43 6.36 -11.09
C SER A 11 -5.48 7.52 -10.81
N ARG A 12 -4.29 7.53 -11.46
CA ARG A 12 -3.67 8.83 -11.78
C ARG A 12 -4.83 9.74 -12.19
N PRO A 13 -4.92 11.01 -11.77
CA PRO A 13 -5.81 11.95 -12.41
C PRO A 13 -5.54 11.84 -13.90
N ARG A 14 -6.31 11.02 -14.60
CA ARG A 14 -6.27 10.93 -16.03
C ARG A 14 -6.95 12.23 -16.38
N LEU A 15 -6.30 13.03 -17.22
CA LEU A 15 -7.06 13.97 -18.03
C LEU A 15 -8.20 13.13 -18.58
N ARG A 16 -9.43 13.39 -18.13
CA ARG A 16 -10.60 12.81 -18.78
C ARG A 16 -10.42 13.27 -20.21
N HIS A 17 -10.02 12.36 -21.10
CA HIS A 17 -10.01 12.68 -22.52
C HIS A 17 -11.41 13.21 -22.78
N THR A 18 -11.50 14.46 -23.22
CA THR A 18 -12.73 15.21 -23.44
C THR A 18 -13.75 14.30 -24.12
N GLY A 19 -14.68 13.72 -23.36
CA GLY A 19 -15.62 12.71 -23.85
C GLY A 19 -15.99 11.59 -22.87
N GLU A 20 -15.08 11.11 -22.01
CA GLU A 20 -15.42 10.08 -21.02
C GLU A 20 -16.21 10.69 -19.86
N GLN A 21 -17.54 10.59 -19.93
CA GLN A 21 -18.40 10.88 -18.80
C GLN A 21 -18.16 9.81 -17.73
N ALA A 22 -17.78 10.24 -16.53
CA ALA A 22 -17.90 9.37 -15.36
C ALA A 22 -19.34 8.84 -15.32
N PRO A 23 -19.55 7.56 -14.99
CA PRO A 23 -20.90 7.01 -14.91
C PRO A 23 -21.74 7.94 -14.05
N ALA A 24 -22.80 8.48 -14.65
CA ALA A 24 -23.69 9.38 -13.95
C ALA A 24 -24.27 8.62 -12.76
N LEU A 25 -24.03 9.12 -11.55
CA LEU A 25 -24.73 8.61 -10.38
C LEU A 25 -26.23 8.77 -10.66
N THR A 26 -26.98 7.70 -10.48
CA THR A 26 -28.40 7.74 -10.73
C THR A 26 -29.07 8.73 -9.77
N PRO A 27 -30.17 9.39 -10.17
CA PRO A 27 -30.88 10.33 -9.31
C PRO A 27 -31.26 9.75 -7.94
N GLU A 28 -31.53 8.43 -7.89
CA GLU A 28 -31.85 7.70 -6.66
C GLU A 28 -30.68 7.71 -5.67
N ILE A 29 -29.44 7.53 -6.15
CA ILE A 29 -28.23 7.59 -5.32
C ILE A 29 -28.07 9.00 -4.76
N TRP A 30 -28.25 10.03 -5.60
CA TRP A 30 -28.18 11.42 -5.17
C TRP A 30 -29.21 11.77 -4.10
N GLN A 31 -30.45 11.35 -4.29
CA GLN A 31 -31.54 11.60 -3.34
C GLN A 31 -31.31 10.87 -2.02
N THR A 32 -30.89 9.60 -2.08
CA THR A 32 -30.55 8.81 -0.89
C THR A 32 -29.43 9.49 -0.10
N TRP A 33 -28.35 9.87 -0.78
CA TRP A 33 -27.22 10.54 -0.14
C TRP A 33 -27.60 11.91 0.47
N ALA A 34 -28.38 12.71 -0.26
CA ALA A 34 -28.89 13.98 0.24
C ALA A 34 -29.81 13.79 1.46
N GLY A 35 -30.63 12.73 1.47
CA GLY A 35 -31.47 12.34 2.60
C GLY A 35 -30.64 12.01 3.84
N VAL A 36 -29.62 11.16 3.68
CA VAL A 36 -28.69 10.78 4.77
C VAL A 36 -27.98 12.00 5.35
N ILE A 37 -27.45 12.90 4.52
CA ILE A 37 -26.80 14.13 5.00
C ILE A 37 -27.78 14.99 5.80
N LYS A 38 -29.01 15.18 5.29
CA LYS A 38 -30.05 15.96 5.98
C LYS A 38 -30.44 15.32 7.31
N GLY A 39 -30.59 14.00 7.36
CA GLY A 39 -30.89 13.25 8.59
C GLY A 39 -29.79 13.40 9.63
N LEU A 40 -28.53 13.20 9.24
CA LEU A 40 -27.37 13.37 10.10
C LEU A 40 -27.23 14.81 10.63
N TYR A 41 -27.48 15.82 9.79
CA TYR A 41 -27.42 17.23 10.18
C TYR A 41 -28.53 17.61 11.17
N LYS A 42 -29.76 17.08 10.95
CA LYS A 42 -30.84 17.23 11.92
C LYS A 42 -30.45 16.63 13.26
N LEU A 43 -29.93 15.39 13.26
CA LEU A 43 -29.50 14.69 14.46
C LEU A 43 -28.43 15.47 15.22
N SER A 44 -27.39 15.99 14.54
CA SER A 44 -26.32 16.77 15.19
C SER A 44 -26.82 18.07 15.83
N ASN A 45 -27.83 18.71 15.24
CA ASN A 45 -28.36 19.97 15.75
C ASN A 45 -29.36 19.81 16.91
N THR A 46 -29.78 18.59 17.26
CA THR A 46 -30.69 18.37 18.40
C THR A 46 -30.03 18.47 19.77
N GLY A 47 -28.69 18.62 19.85
CA GLY A 47 -27.94 18.78 21.10
C GLY A 47 -27.95 17.55 22.02
N ARG A 48 -28.69 16.48 21.67
CA ARG A 48 -28.70 15.20 22.37
C ARG A 48 -27.56 14.34 21.84
N TRP A 49 -26.34 14.63 22.27
CA TRP A 49 -25.16 13.84 21.94
C TRP A 49 -25.10 12.55 22.76
N GLU A 50 -26.13 11.72 22.66
CA GLU A 50 -26.06 10.29 23.00
C GLU A 50 -27.08 9.55 22.17
N PRO A 51 -26.66 9.12 20.98
CA PRO A 51 -26.90 7.72 20.73
C PRO A 51 -25.64 7.08 20.20
N ALA A 52 -24.94 6.38 21.09
CA ALA A 52 -24.03 5.33 20.66
C ALA A 52 -24.84 4.31 19.87
N VAL A 53 -24.60 4.22 18.56
CA VAL A 53 -25.16 3.14 17.73
C VAL A 53 -24.70 1.82 18.36
N LYS A 54 -25.67 1.04 18.85
CA LYS A 54 -25.38 -0.25 19.48
C LYS A 54 -25.01 -1.26 18.40
N LEU A 55 -24.06 -2.13 18.69
CA LEU A 55 -23.80 -3.30 17.85
C LEU A 55 -24.78 -4.41 18.20
N SER A 56 -25.31 -5.12 17.21
CA SER A 56 -25.91 -6.43 17.46
C SER A 56 -24.85 -7.43 17.96
N LEU A 57 -25.29 -8.52 18.59
CA LEU A 57 -24.38 -9.59 19.03
C LEU A 57 -23.54 -10.14 17.87
N ASP A 58 -24.19 -10.39 16.73
CA ASP A 58 -23.55 -10.89 15.51
C ASP A 58 -22.52 -9.88 14.95
N ALA A 59 -22.88 -8.59 14.86
CA ALA A 59 -21.93 -7.57 14.44
C ALA A 59 -20.70 -7.48 15.35
N ARG A 60 -20.91 -7.57 16.66
CA ARG A 60 -19.82 -7.59 17.64
C ARG A 60 -18.91 -8.80 17.43
N GLN A 61 -19.51 -9.99 17.32
CA GLN A 61 -18.76 -11.23 17.10
C GLN A 61 -17.87 -11.14 15.85
N GLN A 62 -18.39 -10.62 14.74
CA GLN A 62 -17.62 -10.50 13.51
C GLN A 62 -16.42 -9.56 13.62
N PHE A 63 -16.57 -8.43 14.33
CA PHE A 63 -15.44 -7.53 14.58
C PHE A 63 -14.41 -8.15 15.52
N ASP A 64 -14.86 -8.81 16.59
CA ASP A 64 -14.01 -9.49 17.55
C ASP A 64 -13.24 -10.64 16.87
N ASP A 65 -13.90 -11.47 16.05
CA ASP A 65 -13.27 -12.55 15.28
C ASP A 65 -12.20 -12.01 14.31
N SER A 66 -12.50 -10.91 13.62
CA SER A 66 -11.53 -10.28 12.71
C SER A 66 -10.33 -9.71 13.46
N HIS A 67 -10.54 -9.14 14.64
CA HIS A 67 -9.47 -8.66 15.52
C HIS A 67 -8.61 -9.81 16.04
N ASN A 68 -9.23 -10.87 16.54
CA ASN A 68 -8.54 -12.05 17.06
C ASN A 68 -7.71 -12.72 15.96
N THR A 69 -8.25 -12.88 14.75
CA THR A 69 -7.51 -13.39 13.59
C THR A 69 -6.25 -12.56 13.28
N TYR A 70 -6.32 -11.24 13.47
CA TYR A 70 -5.14 -10.39 13.33
C TYR A 70 -4.12 -10.64 14.44
N CYS A 71 -4.56 -10.71 15.70
CA CYS A 71 -3.70 -11.00 16.85
C CYS A 71 -3.01 -12.37 16.73
N ASP A 72 -3.74 -13.41 16.34
CA ASP A 72 -3.22 -14.77 16.17
C ASP A 72 -2.15 -14.86 15.07
N SER A 73 -2.21 -13.96 14.08
CA SER A 73 -1.25 -13.91 12.98
C SER A 73 -0.20 -12.81 13.14
N PHE A 74 -0.16 -12.11 14.28
CA PHE A 74 0.72 -10.97 14.49
C PHE A 74 2.20 -11.36 14.44
N ASP A 75 2.59 -12.43 15.16
CA ASP A 75 3.99 -12.85 15.30
C ASP A 75 4.57 -13.44 14.00
N ILE A 76 3.72 -13.86 13.06
CA ILE A 76 4.14 -14.51 11.80
C ILE A 76 4.16 -13.51 10.64
N ARG A 77 3.56 -12.32 10.80
CA ARG A 77 3.52 -11.31 9.74
C ARG A 77 4.83 -10.52 9.73
N PRO A 78 5.49 -10.38 8.57
CA PRO A 78 6.62 -9.47 8.44
C PRO A 78 6.17 -8.05 8.80
N GLU A 79 7.03 -7.35 9.52
CA GLU A 79 6.78 -6.05 10.15
C GLU A 79 5.98 -5.06 9.29
N GLY A 80 5.08 -4.32 9.93
CA GLY A 80 4.82 -2.94 9.52
C GLY A 80 3.53 -2.66 8.76
N ASP A 81 2.57 -3.59 8.65
CA ASP A 81 1.28 -3.19 8.09
C ASP A 81 0.37 -2.50 9.10
N SER A 82 0.67 -1.23 9.35
CA SER A 82 -0.16 -0.31 10.13
C SER A 82 -1.63 -0.27 9.72
N PHE A 83 -1.95 -0.65 8.46
CA PHE A 83 -3.32 -0.78 8.00
C PHE A 83 -4.04 -1.95 8.65
N GLU A 84 -3.41 -3.13 8.73
CA GLU A 84 -4.03 -4.32 9.34
C GLU A 84 -4.28 -4.13 10.83
N ALA A 85 -3.35 -3.48 11.54
CA ALA A 85 -3.51 -3.15 12.95
C ALA A 85 -4.77 -2.32 13.23
N ARG A 86 -5.21 -1.52 12.26
CA ARG A 86 -6.38 -0.65 12.36
C ARG A 86 -7.55 -1.09 11.48
N LYS A 87 -7.48 -2.28 10.88
CA LYS A 87 -8.50 -2.75 9.92
C LYS A 87 -9.89 -2.80 10.54
N VAL A 88 -10.01 -3.34 11.76
CA VAL A 88 -11.28 -3.42 12.49
C VAL A 88 -11.81 -2.03 12.82
N GLU A 89 -10.95 -1.10 13.24
CA GLU A 89 -11.33 0.29 13.49
C GLU A 89 -11.85 0.96 12.20
N GLN A 90 -11.17 0.77 11.06
CA GLN A 90 -11.63 1.30 9.77
C GLN A 90 -12.95 0.67 9.34
N ALA A 91 -13.09 -0.65 9.53
CA ALA A 91 -14.33 -1.36 9.24
C ALA A 91 -15.50 -0.85 10.10
N MET A 92 -15.31 -0.62 11.40
CA MET A 92 -16.34 -0.02 12.25
C MET A 92 -16.76 1.37 11.76
N ARG A 93 -15.81 2.21 11.33
CA ARG A 93 -16.10 3.53 10.75
C ARG A 93 -16.91 3.42 9.45
N ILE A 94 -16.57 2.48 8.57
CA ILE A 94 -17.32 2.19 7.34
C ILE A 94 -18.72 1.69 7.69
N ALA A 95 -18.83 0.75 8.65
CA ALA A 95 -20.07 0.16 9.08
C ALA A 95 -21.05 1.22 9.62
N LEU A 96 -20.55 2.22 10.35
CA LEU A 96 -21.38 3.35 10.80
C LEU A 96 -21.96 4.17 9.63
N VAL A 97 -21.24 4.32 8.52
CA VAL A 97 -21.78 4.99 7.32
C VAL A 97 -22.86 4.14 6.68
N LEU A 98 -22.57 2.85 6.46
CA LEU A 98 -23.52 1.93 5.85
C LEU A 98 -24.80 1.84 6.69
N HIS A 99 -24.65 1.77 8.01
CA HIS A 99 -25.78 1.80 8.96
C HIS A 99 -26.59 3.09 8.89
N ALA A 100 -25.93 4.24 8.76
CA ALA A 100 -26.62 5.52 8.58
C ALA A 100 -27.34 5.62 7.22
N ILE A 101 -26.88 4.90 6.19
CA ILE A 101 -27.57 4.80 4.91
C ILE A 101 -28.82 3.91 5.04
N ASP A 102 -28.69 2.78 5.74
CA ASP A 102 -29.79 1.83 5.96
C ASP A 102 -30.87 2.40 6.91
N CYS A 103 -30.47 3.27 7.84
CA CYS A 103 -31.34 3.88 8.87
C CYS A 103 -31.17 5.42 8.92
N PRO A 104 -31.62 6.16 7.89
CA PRO A 104 -31.29 7.58 7.72
C PRO A 104 -31.93 8.52 8.75
N ASP A 105 -33.12 8.18 9.25
CA ASP A 105 -33.87 9.06 10.16
C ASP A 105 -33.49 8.87 11.63
N ASN A 106 -33.08 7.66 12.03
CA ASN A 106 -32.80 7.35 13.42
C ASN A 106 -31.80 6.18 13.61
N PRO A 107 -30.55 6.31 13.14
CA PRO A 107 -29.56 5.23 13.19
C PRO A 107 -29.25 4.77 14.63
N ALA A 108 -29.50 5.65 15.59
CA ALA A 108 -29.43 5.45 17.03
C ALA A 108 -30.31 4.32 17.59
N GLN A 109 -31.53 4.19 17.05
CA GLN A 109 -32.56 3.29 17.59
C GLN A 109 -32.46 1.88 17.04
N HIS A 110 -31.68 1.70 15.98
CA HIS A 110 -31.47 0.41 15.35
C HIS A 110 -30.06 -0.08 15.62
N PRO A 111 -29.88 -1.32 16.11
CA PRO A 111 -28.55 -1.87 16.27
C PRO A 111 -27.92 -2.13 14.90
N LEU A 112 -26.61 -1.95 14.80
CA LEU A 112 -25.82 -2.28 13.62
C LEU A 112 -25.85 -3.79 13.39
N SER A 113 -26.32 -4.19 12.21
CA SER A 113 -26.51 -5.60 11.87
C SER A 113 -25.19 -6.31 11.56
N GLY A 114 -25.13 -7.63 11.78
CA GLY A 114 -23.97 -8.41 11.36
C GLY A 114 -23.69 -8.32 9.86
N ARG A 115 -24.73 -8.25 9.01
CA ARG A 115 -24.56 -8.03 7.56
C ARG A 115 -23.82 -6.72 7.26
N THR A 116 -24.13 -5.65 7.99
CA THR A 116 -23.46 -4.35 7.84
C THR A 116 -21.99 -4.44 8.27
N ALA A 117 -21.70 -5.15 9.37
CA ALA A 117 -20.34 -5.40 9.84
C ALA A 117 -19.53 -6.22 8.82
N GLN A 118 -20.10 -7.32 8.30
CA GLN A 118 -19.47 -8.17 7.29
C GLN A 118 -19.12 -7.38 6.02
N THR A 119 -20.07 -6.60 5.51
CA THR A 119 -19.86 -5.75 4.33
C THR A 119 -18.74 -4.75 4.58
N ALA A 120 -18.72 -4.11 5.76
CA ALA A 120 -17.70 -3.13 6.10
C ALA A 120 -16.29 -3.75 6.25
N LEU A 121 -16.19 -4.95 6.82
CA LEU A 121 -14.94 -5.72 6.91
C LEU A 121 -14.42 -6.12 5.52
N ALA A 122 -15.31 -6.53 4.61
CA ALA A 122 -14.97 -6.85 3.24
C ALA A 122 -14.43 -5.61 2.50
N LEU A 123 -15.10 -4.47 2.63
CA LEU A 123 -14.64 -3.19 2.05
C LEU A 123 -13.30 -2.75 2.62
N ALA A 124 -13.12 -2.79 3.94
CA ALA A 124 -11.85 -2.45 4.58
C ALA A 124 -10.71 -3.35 4.06
N THR A 125 -10.96 -4.65 3.91
CA THR A 125 -9.99 -5.61 3.38
C THR A 125 -9.64 -5.30 1.93
N TYR A 126 -10.64 -5.06 1.08
CA TYR A 126 -10.44 -4.69 -0.32
C TYR A 126 -9.56 -3.44 -0.47
N TYR A 127 -9.87 -2.37 0.26
CA TYR A 127 -9.08 -1.14 0.21
C TYR A 127 -7.66 -1.32 0.76
N GLY A 128 -7.49 -2.16 1.79
CA GLY A 128 -6.16 -2.51 2.31
C GLY A 128 -5.30 -3.21 1.28
N GLN A 129 -5.86 -4.21 0.59
CA GLN A 129 -5.17 -4.93 -0.47
C GLN A 129 -4.79 -4.00 -1.63
N ALA A 130 -5.71 -3.13 -2.06
CA ALA A 130 -5.43 -2.15 -3.09
C ALA A 130 -4.29 -1.18 -2.68
N ALA A 131 -4.29 -0.72 -1.43
CA ALA A 131 -3.23 0.14 -0.91
C ALA A 131 -1.86 -0.56 -0.90
N ARG A 132 -1.80 -1.84 -0.51
CA ARG A 132 -0.55 -2.63 -0.59
C ARG A 132 -0.04 -2.77 -2.00
N GLN A 133 -0.88 -3.16 -2.95
CA GLN A 133 -0.50 -3.27 -4.36
C GLN A 133 0.06 -1.95 -4.91
N HIS A 134 -0.50 -0.83 -4.47
CA HIS A 134 0.04 0.49 -4.82
C HIS A 134 1.41 0.76 -4.18
N GLN A 135 1.61 0.41 -2.92
CA GLN A 135 2.92 0.54 -2.28
C GLN A 135 3.97 -0.38 -2.91
N GLU A 136 3.61 -1.61 -3.25
CA GLU A 136 4.47 -2.57 -3.93
C GLU A 136 4.87 -2.07 -5.32
N SER A 137 3.93 -1.62 -6.13
CA SER A 137 4.23 -1.05 -7.45
C SER A 137 5.08 0.23 -7.38
N ALA A 138 4.87 1.08 -6.37
CA ALA A 138 5.71 2.25 -6.14
C ALA A 138 7.14 1.86 -5.72
N ARG A 139 7.28 0.86 -4.83
CA ARG A 139 8.58 0.31 -4.43
C ARG A 139 9.30 -0.31 -5.63
N GLN A 140 8.59 -1.08 -6.46
CA GLN A 140 9.16 -1.70 -7.65
C GLN A 140 9.70 -0.64 -8.61
N ARG A 141 8.96 0.44 -8.89
CA ARG A 141 9.46 1.55 -9.73
C ARG A 141 10.69 2.22 -9.13
N GLN A 142 10.70 2.46 -7.82
CA GLN A 142 11.86 3.03 -7.14
C GLN A 142 13.09 2.12 -7.22
N ASP A 143 12.88 0.81 -7.12
CA ASP A 143 13.93 -0.19 -7.27
C ASP A 143 14.44 -0.22 -8.71
N GLU A 144 13.56 -0.24 -9.71
CA GLU A 144 13.89 -0.16 -11.14
C GLU A 144 14.73 1.10 -11.45
N ASP A 145 14.29 2.28 -10.99
CA ASP A 145 15.03 3.53 -11.13
C ASP A 145 16.42 3.46 -10.46
N SER A 146 16.52 2.77 -9.32
CA SER A 146 17.80 2.59 -8.63
C SER A 146 18.73 1.63 -9.38
N ILE A 147 18.19 0.55 -9.93
CA ILE A 147 18.91 -0.39 -10.79
C ILE A 147 19.43 0.32 -12.04
N GLN A 148 18.60 1.12 -12.71
CA GLN A 148 19.01 1.89 -13.90
C GLN A 148 20.15 2.87 -13.59
N ARG A 149 20.07 3.59 -12.47
CA ARG A 149 21.16 4.48 -12.02
C ARG A 149 22.46 3.72 -11.71
N ILE A 150 22.34 2.54 -11.09
CA ILE A 150 23.47 1.64 -10.85
C ILE A 150 24.10 1.17 -12.18
N MET A 151 23.27 0.77 -13.15
CA MET A 151 23.71 0.34 -14.48
C MET A 151 24.44 1.46 -15.22
N ALA A 152 23.88 2.67 -15.24
CA ALA A 152 24.54 3.83 -15.85
C ALA A 152 25.92 4.13 -15.21
N THR A 153 26.02 3.95 -13.88
CA THR A 153 27.30 4.09 -13.16
C THR A 153 28.29 2.99 -13.57
N ALA A 154 27.83 1.74 -13.69
CA ALA A 154 28.67 0.63 -14.10
C ALA A 154 29.13 0.72 -15.55
N SER A 155 28.30 1.18 -16.48
CA SER A 155 28.72 1.42 -17.86
C SER A 155 29.81 2.48 -17.96
N SER A 156 29.83 3.46 -17.04
CA SER A 156 30.80 4.56 -17.07
C SER A 156 32.09 4.26 -16.30
N TYR A 157 32.03 3.45 -15.25
CA TYR A 157 33.13 3.27 -14.28
C TYR A 157 33.40 1.81 -13.89
N GLY A 158 32.67 0.88 -14.49
CA GLY A 158 32.81 -0.54 -14.23
C GLY A 158 33.95 -1.17 -15.02
N THR A 159 34.29 -2.40 -14.64
CA THR A 159 35.23 -3.26 -15.34
C THR A 159 34.45 -4.45 -15.90
N GLU A 160 34.53 -4.66 -17.20
CA GLU A 160 33.92 -5.81 -17.85
C GLU A 160 34.55 -7.12 -17.38
N THR A 161 33.71 -8.12 -17.21
CA THR A 161 34.05 -9.49 -16.82
C THR A 161 33.18 -10.46 -17.62
N PRO A 162 33.56 -11.75 -17.71
CA PRO A 162 32.75 -12.74 -18.42
C PRO A 162 31.30 -12.85 -17.90
N GLU A 163 31.08 -12.55 -16.62
CA GLU A 163 29.77 -12.65 -15.95
C GLU A 163 28.93 -11.36 -16.09
N GLY A 164 29.55 -10.26 -16.53
CA GLY A 164 28.91 -8.95 -16.65
C GLY A 164 29.86 -7.81 -16.26
N VAL A 165 29.34 -6.73 -15.67
CA VAL A 165 30.14 -5.56 -15.29
C VAL A 165 30.31 -5.51 -13.79
N THR A 166 31.55 -5.38 -13.32
CA THR A 166 31.85 -5.20 -11.89
C THR A 166 32.18 -3.75 -11.58
N VAL A 167 31.63 -3.23 -10.47
CA VAL A 167 31.86 -1.86 -10.03
C VAL A 167 32.04 -1.82 -8.51
N ALA A 168 33.00 -1.05 -8.02
CA ALA A 168 33.25 -0.97 -6.58
C ALA A 168 32.03 -0.36 -5.85
N ILE A 169 31.61 -0.96 -4.74
CA ILE A 169 30.44 -0.48 -3.97
C ILE A 169 30.61 0.98 -3.56
N ARG A 170 31.83 1.41 -3.20
CA ARG A 170 32.14 2.81 -2.87
C ARG A 170 31.74 3.78 -3.99
N GLU A 171 31.89 3.37 -5.25
CA GLU A 171 31.59 4.20 -6.41
C GLU A 171 30.08 4.32 -6.60
N ILE A 172 29.35 3.22 -6.42
CA ILE A 172 27.88 3.20 -6.44
C ILE A 172 27.31 4.09 -5.34
N LYS A 173 27.79 3.95 -4.10
CA LYS A 173 27.34 4.76 -2.96
C LYS A 173 27.58 6.26 -3.20
N ARG A 174 28.76 6.61 -3.71
CA ARG A 174 29.16 7.99 -3.99
C ARG A 174 28.28 8.66 -5.04
N ARG A 175 27.88 7.95 -6.09
CA ARG A 175 27.17 8.53 -7.24
C ARG A 175 25.67 8.38 -7.21
N ASN A 176 25.15 7.36 -6.52
CA ASN A 176 23.71 7.07 -6.51
C ASN A 176 23.04 7.41 -5.18
N SER A 177 23.80 7.90 -4.19
CA SER A 177 23.35 8.19 -2.83
C SER A 177 22.63 7.01 -2.16
N LEU A 178 23.07 5.79 -2.48
CA LEU A 178 22.54 4.56 -1.92
C LEU A 178 23.36 4.14 -0.69
N THR A 179 22.66 3.66 0.34
CA THR A 179 23.28 3.06 1.53
C THR A 179 23.70 1.62 1.27
N GLN A 180 24.51 1.05 2.17
CA GLN A 180 24.88 -0.37 2.07
C GLN A 180 23.66 -1.28 2.22
N GLU A 181 22.75 -0.95 3.15
CA GLU A 181 21.53 -1.71 3.41
C GLU A 181 20.62 -1.73 2.18
N GLN A 182 20.44 -0.59 1.51
CA GLN A 182 19.65 -0.52 0.27
C GLN A 182 20.26 -1.37 -0.85
N LEU A 183 21.59 -1.38 -0.98
CA LEU A 183 22.28 -2.22 -1.97
C LEU A 183 22.13 -3.71 -1.65
N ASN A 184 22.27 -4.10 -0.39
CA ASN A 184 22.03 -5.48 0.05
C ASN A 184 20.58 -5.89 -0.22
N ALA A 185 19.61 -5.02 0.08
CA ALA A 185 18.19 -5.27 -0.16
C ALA A 185 17.85 -5.34 -1.66
N LEU A 186 18.50 -4.56 -2.51
CA LEU A 186 18.37 -4.66 -3.97
C LEU A 186 18.97 -5.95 -4.50
N ALA A 187 20.18 -6.33 -4.07
CA ALA A 187 20.82 -7.57 -4.49
C ALA A 187 20.03 -8.82 -4.04
N LEU A 188 19.39 -8.77 -2.86
CA LEU A 188 18.54 -9.85 -2.38
C LEU A 188 17.23 -9.96 -3.18
N ARG A 189 16.61 -8.83 -3.56
CA ARG A 189 15.34 -8.79 -4.29
C ARG A 189 15.50 -9.05 -5.79
N TYR A 190 16.63 -8.66 -6.37
CA TYR A 190 16.91 -8.77 -7.80
C TYR A 190 18.25 -9.50 -8.07
N PRO A 191 18.39 -10.77 -7.61
CA PRO A 191 19.64 -11.51 -7.71
C PRO A 191 20.05 -11.82 -9.16
N ASP A 192 19.10 -11.78 -10.10
CA ASP A 192 19.34 -11.96 -11.53
C ASP A 192 19.89 -10.71 -12.21
N SER A 193 19.77 -9.55 -11.56
CA SER A 193 20.24 -8.28 -12.10
C SER A 193 21.51 -7.79 -11.42
N ILE A 194 21.54 -7.85 -10.10
CA ILE A 194 22.61 -7.26 -9.29
C ILE A 194 23.01 -8.24 -8.20
N MET A 195 24.31 -8.45 -8.03
CA MET A 195 24.86 -9.29 -6.96
C MET A 195 26.04 -8.58 -6.29
N ILE A 196 26.17 -8.75 -4.97
CA ILE A 196 27.36 -8.30 -4.24
C ILE A 196 28.33 -9.46 -4.18
N THR A 197 29.53 -9.28 -4.73
CA THR A 197 30.61 -10.26 -4.71
C THR A 197 31.89 -9.64 -4.15
N THR A 198 32.86 -10.48 -3.81
CA THR A 198 34.18 -10.01 -3.36
C THR A 198 35.16 -10.12 -4.50
N ARG A 199 35.75 -9.01 -4.92
CA ARG A 199 36.83 -9.04 -5.92
C ARG A 199 38.07 -9.66 -5.27
N GLN A 200 38.55 -10.75 -5.86
CA GLN A 200 39.84 -11.34 -5.49
C GLN A 200 40.98 -10.43 -5.98
N PRO A 201 42.03 -10.23 -5.17
CA PRO A 201 43.18 -9.45 -5.60
C PRO A 201 43.90 -10.12 -6.77
N GLY A 202 44.39 -9.31 -7.70
CA GLY A 202 45.17 -9.78 -8.84
C GLY A 202 46.59 -10.23 -8.44
N PRO A 203 47.37 -10.75 -9.41
CA PRO A 203 48.73 -11.23 -9.19
C PRO A 203 49.71 -10.15 -8.67
N GLU A 204 49.41 -8.87 -8.89
CA GLU A 204 50.20 -7.74 -8.39
C GLU A 204 49.88 -7.36 -6.92
N GLY A 205 48.99 -8.11 -6.25
CA GLY A 205 48.57 -7.84 -4.89
C GLY A 205 47.41 -6.84 -4.77
N GLY A 206 46.76 -6.82 -3.60
CA GLY A 206 45.64 -5.94 -3.30
C GLY A 206 44.79 -6.47 -2.14
N ARG A 207 43.92 -5.61 -1.58
CA ARG A 207 42.96 -6.01 -0.55
C ARG A 207 41.64 -6.42 -1.19
N ALA A 208 41.15 -7.61 -0.84
CA ALA A 208 39.81 -8.06 -1.20
C ALA A 208 38.78 -6.98 -0.82
N SER A 209 37.98 -6.56 -1.80
CA SER A 209 37.02 -5.47 -1.63
C SER A 209 35.67 -5.89 -2.20
N PRO A 210 34.55 -5.54 -1.53
CA PRO A 210 33.24 -5.87 -2.04
C PRO A 210 32.93 -5.01 -3.28
N VAL A 211 32.50 -5.69 -4.33
CA VAL A 211 32.09 -5.09 -5.60
C VAL A 211 30.66 -5.51 -5.90
N LEU A 212 29.98 -4.66 -6.65
CA LEU A 212 28.68 -4.95 -7.20
C LEU A 212 28.90 -5.53 -8.61
N LEU A 213 28.44 -6.76 -8.83
CA LEU A 213 28.36 -7.38 -10.15
C LEU A 213 26.98 -7.11 -10.74
N ILE A 214 26.95 -6.58 -11.96
CA ILE A 214 25.74 -6.43 -12.77
C ILE A 214 25.81 -7.47 -13.87
N LYS A 215 24.84 -8.39 -13.89
CA LYS A 215 24.85 -9.53 -14.83
C LYS A 215 24.59 -9.07 -16.27
N GLY A 216 25.31 -9.66 -17.22
CA GLY A 216 25.27 -9.27 -18.64
C GLY A 216 23.89 -9.32 -19.31
N ASN A 217 22.98 -10.19 -18.84
CA ASN A 217 21.61 -10.29 -19.36
C ASN A 217 20.75 -9.05 -19.09
N CYS A 218 21.18 -8.18 -18.18
CA CYS A 218 20.45 -6.94 -17.85
C CYS A 218 20.88 -5.75 -18.71
N ILE A 219 22.04 -5.83 -19.36
CA ILE A 219 22.63 -4.73 -20.14
C ILE A 219 22.02 -4.67 -21.55
N ASN A 220 21.46 -5.78 -22.04
CA ASN A 220 20.93 -5.94 -23.40
C ASN A 220 19.40 -6.05 -23.49
N SER A 221 18.64 -5.44 -22.56
CA SER A 221 17.20 -5.25 -22.76
C SER A 221 16.95 -3.87 -23.39
N PRO A 222 16.93 -3.74 -24.74
CA PRO A 222 16.45 -2.53 -25.37
C PRO A 222 14.96 -2.37 -25.09
N GLN A 223 14.56 -1.15 -24.73
CA GLN A 223 13.17 -0.70 -24.77
C GLN A 223 12.63 -0.71 -26.20
#